data_AF-A0A2H0A5U0-F1
#
_entry.id   AF-A0A2H0A5U0-F1
#
_cell.length_a   1.000
_cell.length_b   1.000
_cell.length_c   1.000
_cell.angle_alpha   90.00
_cell.angle_beta   90.00
_cell.angle_gamma   90.00
#
_symmetry.space_group_name_H-M   'P 1'
#
loop_
_entity.id
_entity.type
_entity.pdbx_description
1 polymer ?
#
loop_
_entity_poly.entity_id
_entity_poly.type
_entity_poly.pdbx_seq_one_letter_code
_entity_poly.pdbx_strand_id
1 'polypeptide(L)' 'MGCVFVRHGGNRDWYKNPQTDGSQPIPRHKEIEDDLAKRIIKRLS' A
#
# COMPACT_ATOMS: atom_id res chain seq x y z
N MET A 1 6.79 -9.32 -4.87
CA MET A 1 5.72 -8.65 -5.64
C MET A 1 4.47 -9.52 -5.52
N GLY A 2 3.47 -9.05 -4.78
CA GLY A 2 2.29 -9.88 -4.48
C GLY A 2 1.19 -9.13 -3.71
N CYS A 3 1.19 -7.80 -3.71
CA CYS A 3 0.23 -7.02 -2.94
C CYS A 3 -1.18 -7.19 -3.52
N VAL A 4 -2.11 -7.60 -2.67
CA VAL A 4 -3.52 -7.73 -3.00
C VAL A 4 -4.30 -6.55 -2.44
N PHE A 5 -5.26 -6.07 -3.22
CA PHE A 5 -6.27 -5.14 -2.75
C PHE A 5 -7.23 -5.89 -1.83
N VAL A 6 -7.52 -5.33 -0.66
CA VAL A 6 -8.41 -5.94 0.34
C VAL A 6 -9.75 -5.23 0.38
N ARG A 7 -9.73 -3.90 0.52
CA ARG A 7 -10.95 -3.07 0.61
C ARG A 7 -10.66 -1.60 0.36
N HIS A 8 -11.70 -0.88 -0.05
CA HIS A 8 -11.68 0.58 -0.04
C HIS A 8 -11.87 1.08 1.39
N GLY A 9 -10.94 1.89 1.89
CA GLY A 9 -11.17 2.72 3.08
C GLY A 9 -11.88 4.02 2.68
N GLY A 10 -11.90 5.02 3.58
CA GLY A 10 -12.42 6.35 3.24
C GLY A 10 -11.62 7.00 2.11
N ASN A 11 -10.47 7.57 2.45
CA ASN A 11 -9.61 8.28 1.48
C ASN A 11 -8.49 7.42 0.87
N ARG A 12 -8.33 6.17 1.33
CA ARG A 12 -7.19 5.31 1.00
C ARG A 12 -7.66 3.88 0.81
N ASP A 13 -6.97 3.13 -0.03
CA ASP A 13 -7.25 1.72 -0.29
C ASP A 13 -6.36 0.83 0.56
N TRP A 14 -6.92 -0.24 1.10
CA TRP A 14 -6.18 -1.16 1.92
C TRP A 14 -5.52 -2.21 1.05
N TYR A 15 -4.19 -2.28 1.11
CA TYR A 15 -3.41 -3.31 0.46
C TYR A 15 -2.71 -4.19 1.48
N LYS A 16 -2.60 -5.48 1.15
CA LYS A 16 -1.88 -6.47 1.94
C LYS A 16 -0.93 -7.25 1.05
N ASN A 17 0.30 -7.47 1.48
CA ASN A 17 1.17 -8.47 0.88
C ASN A 17 0.97 -9.80 1.65
N PRO A 18 0.39 -10.85 1.03
CA PRO A 18 0.22 -12.15 1.67
C PRO A 18 1.55 -12.90 1.85
N GLN A 19 2.62 -12.53 1.15
CA GLN A 19 3.93 -13.16 1.26
C GLN A 19 4.67 -12.74 2.54
N THR A 20 4.51 -11.48 2.96
CA THR A 20 5.18 -10.90 4.13
C THR A 20 4.23 -10.53 5.27
N ASP A 21 2.93 -10.81 5.09
CA ASP A 21 1.82 -10.41 5.97
C ASP A 21 1.69 -8.89 6.20
N GLY A 22 2.50 -8.08 5.50
CA GLY A 22 2.49 -6.62 5.59
C GLY A 22 1.18 -6.03 5.07
N SER A 23 0.63 -5.06 5.78
CA SER A 23 -0.57 -4.33 5.33
C SER A 23 -0.46 -2.84 5.60
N GLN A 24 -0.96 -2.03 4.66
CA GLN A 24 -0.99 -0.57 4.79
C GLN A 24 -2.07 0.05 3.89
N PRO A 25 -2.68 1.18 4.31
CA PRO A 25 -3.47 2.02 3.41
C PRO A 25 -2.58 2.74 2.38
N ILE A 26 -2.96 2.66 1.11
CA ILE A 26 -2.33 3.33 -0.03
C ILE A 26 -3.26 4.46 -0.53
N PRO A 27 -2.73 5.67 -0.81
CA PRO A 27 -3.53 6.75 -1.38
C PRO A 27 -4.04 6.43 -2.80
N ARG A 28 -5.21 6.97 -3.16
CA ARG A 28 -5.82 6.74 -4.50
C ARG A 28 -5.39 7.73 -5.58
N HIS A 29 -4.74 8.83 -5.19
CA HIS A 29 -4.32 9.84 -6.14
C HIS A 29 -3.03 9.40 -6.83
N LYS A 30 -2.82 9.92 -8.05
CA LYS A 30 -1.82 9.41 -8.99
C LYS A 30 -0.38 9.75 -8.60
N GLU A 31 -0.18 10.85 -7.89
CA GLU A 31 1.13 11.36 -7.49
C GLU A 31 1.28 11.26 -5.98
N ILE A 32 2.39 10.73 -5.48
CA ILE A 32 2.66 10.70 -4.04
C ILE A 32 4.11 11.11 -3.82
N GLU A 33 4.40 11.66 -2.64
CA GLU A 33 5.77 11.99 -2.24
C GLU A 33 6.69 10.75 -2.31
N ASP A 34 7.90 10.92 -2.84
CA ASP A 34 8.86 9.84 -3.03
C ASP A 34 9.17 9.08 -1.74
N ASP A 35 9.24 9.78 -0.60
CA ASP A 35 9.48 9.16 0.69
C ASP A 35 8.30 8.30 1.14
N LEU A 36 7.06 8.68 0.79
CA LEU A 36 5.89 7.85 1.03
C LEU A 36 5.94 6.59 0.16
N ALA A 37 6.30 6.73 -1.12
CA ALA A 37 6.46 5.58 -2.04
C ALA A 37 7.51 4.58 -1.51
N LYS A 38 8.69 5.07 -1.09
CA LYS A 38 9.75 4.23 -0.50
C LYS A 38 9.28 3.51 0.75
N ARG A 39 8.52 4.18 1.63
CA ARG A 39 7.96 3.56 2.83
C ARG A 39 6.93 2.48 2.51
N ILE A 40 6.05 2.72 1.53
CA ILE A 40 5.07 1.73 1.05
C ILE A 40 5.79 0.49 0.54
N ILE A 41 6.79 0.67 -0.35
CA ILE A 41 7.58 -0.45 -0.90
C ILE A 41 8.29 -1.20 0.22
N LYS A 42 8.97 -0.50 1.14
CA LYS A 42 9.69 -1.15 2.26
C LYS A 42 8.77 -1.99 3.15
N ARG A 43 7.51 -1.58 3.32
CA ARG A 43 6.54 -2.27 4.19
C ARG A 43 5.74 -3.37 3.49
N LEU A 44 5.63 -3.29 2.17
CA LEU A 44 4.87 -4.24 1.35
C LEU A 44 5.77 -5.13 0.49
N SER A 45 7.09 -4.97 0.52
CA SER A 45 8.02 -5.92 -0.10
C SER A 45 8.06 -7.24 0.65
#